data_AF-A0A9D4M606-F1
#
_entry.id   AF-A0A9D4M606-F1
#
_cell.length_a   1.000
_cell.length_b   1.000
_cell.length_c   1.000
_cell.angle_alpha   90.00
_cell.angle_beta   90.00
_cell.angle_gamma   90.00
#
_symmetry.space_group_name_H-M   'P 1'
#
loop_
_entity.id
_entity.type
_entity.pdbx_description
1 polymer ?
#
loop_
_entity_poly.entity_id
_entity_poly.type
_entity_poly.pdbx_seq_one_letter_code
_entity_poly.pdbx_strand_id
1 'polypeptide(L)'
;MLFCIKDNIQLTDKVNDKVGFVYTHWGRDSCPTGSSFIYDGFVAGSHYTHTGSGVNYLCLSKEPRWANGNPTASSVGIIHGSEYETSSANIWTHLHDNEVPCTACRSRGPTMMIPGRNICYEGWKLEYHGYLMTSYHAHAGSKEFICVDSDATVAEGSNSGDQTGALLYFVKAVCGSLKCPPYDGNKLITCAVCSQTK
;
A
#
# COMPACT_ATOMS: atom_id res chain seq x y z
N MET A 1 56.74 19.80 29.74
CA MET A 1 56.77 19.41 28.30
C MET A 1 56.69 17.89 28.29
N LEU A 2 55.65 17.18 27.87
CA LEU A 2 54.46 17.47 27.08
C LEU A 2 53.39 16.46 27.56
N PHE A 3 52.22 16.90 28.00
CA PHE A 3 51.03 16.04 28.12
C PHE A 3 50.25 16.15 26.81
N CYS A 4 49.69 15.03 26.33
CA CYS A 4 48.43 14.86 25.57
C CYS A 4 48.56 13.70 24.56
N ILE A 5 47.56 12.87 24.25
CA ILE A 5 46.20 12.60 24.73
C ILE A 5 45.92 11.17 24.22
N LYS A 6 45.25 10.33 25.01
CA LYS A 6 44.60 9.11 24.47
C LYS A 6 43.41 9.60 23.65
N ASP A 7 43.43 9.42 22.34
CA ASP A 7 42.29 9.72 21.49
C ASP A 7 41.12 8.81 21.84
N ASN A 8 40.26 9.28 22.74
CA ASN A 8 38.87 8.85 22.85
C ASN A 8 38.13 9.43 21.65
N ILE A 9 38.17 8.73 20.52
CA ILE A 9 37.18 8.94 19.46
C ILE A 9 35.86 8.42 20.03
N GLN A 10 35.09 9.32 20.64
CA GLN A 10 33.65 9.17 20.71
C GLN A 10 33.15 9.25 19.27
N LEU A 11 32.82 8.11 18.66
CA LEU A 11 31.90 8.09 17.54
C LEU A 11 30.57 8.60 18.09
N THR A 12 30.39 9.92 18.11
CA THR A 12 29.03 10.46 18.12
C THR A 12 28.47 10.08 16.77
N ASP A 13 27.82 8.92 16.70
CA ASP A 13 26.88 8.60 15.63
C ASP A 13 25.78 9.66 15.69
N LYS A 14 26.05 10.83 15.10
CA LYS A 14 25.00 11.62 14.49
C LYS A 14 24.52 10.81 13.30
N VAL A 15 23.73 9.77 13.57
CA VAL A 15 22.91 9.12 12.57
C VAL A 15 22.17 10.27 11.91
N ASN A 16 22.51 10.52 10.65
CA ASN A 16 21.93 11.59 9.88
C ASN A 16 20.41 11.32 9.85
N ASP A 17 19.60 12.11 10.56
CA ASP A 17 18.12 12.10 10.55
C ASP A 17 17.51 12.33 9.14
N LYS A 18 18.36 12.37 8.12
CA LYS A 18 18.05 12.56 6.71
C LYS A 18 17.87 11.27 5.92
N VAL A 19 18.21 10.09 6.47
CA VAL A 19 17.98 8.80 5.79
C VAL A 19 16.65 8.21 6.27
N GLY A 20 15.65 8.21 5.39
CA GLY A 20 14.35 7.58 5.61
C GLY A 20 13.93 6.76 4.40
N PHE A 21 13.02 5.81 4.62
CA PHE A 21 12.50 4.94 3.57
C PHE A 21 11.04 5.28 3.32
N VAL A 22 10.61 5.19 2.07
CA VAL A 22 9.24 5.52 1.67
C VAL A 22 8.45 4.25 1.45
N TYR A 23 7.22 4.23 1.93
CA TYR A 23 6.23 3.20 1.64
C TYR A 23 4.86 3.83 1.45
N THR A 24 3.99 3.13 0.74
CA THR A 24 2.59 3.52 0.61
C THR A 24 1.76 2.83 1.70
N HIS A 25 0.94 3.62 2.37
CA HIS A 25 -0.10 3.16 3.27
C HIS A 25 -1.40 3.12 2.47
N TRP A 26 -1.85 1.91 2.12
CA TRP A 26 -3.04 1.72 1.30
C TRP A 26 -4.29 1.63 2.17
N GLY A 27 -5.36 2.31 1.76
CA GLY A 27 -6.63 2.37 2.48
C GLY A 27 -6.69 3.43 3.57
N ARG A 28 -5.67 4.29 3.70
CA ARG A 28 -5.62 5.40 4.67
C ARG A 28 -5.05 6.65 4.03
N ASP A 29 -5.52 7.81 4.49
CA ASP A 29 -5.04 9.14 4.11
C ASP A 29 -4.01 9.72 5.10
N SER A 30 -3.59 8.93 6.10
CA SER A 30 -2.71 9.35 7.18
C SER A 30 -1.66 8.28 7.47
N CYS A 31 -0.47 8.71 7.90
CA CYS A 31 0.60 7.78 8.28
C CYS A 31 0.41 7.25 9.72
N PRO A 32 0.86 6.02 10.00
CA PRO A 32 0.81 5.47 11.34
C PRO A 32 1.83 6.16 12.26
N THR A 33 1.62 6.00 13.57
CA THR A 33 2.47 6.60 14.59
C THR A 33 3.95 6.22 14.40
N GLY A 34 4.83 7.23 14.42
CA GLY A 34 6.27 7.06 14.25
C GLY A 34 6.75 7.01 12.80
N SER A 35 5.84 7.11 11.83
CA SER A 35 6.13 7.46 10.43
C SER A 35 5.74 8.93 10.17
N SER A 36 6.39 9.57 9.19
CA SER A 36 6.09 10.96 8.80
C SER A 36 5.31 11.01 7.49
N PHE A 37 4.33 11.92 7.41
CA PHE A 37 3.57 12.21 6.20
C PHE A 37 4.45 12.78 5.07
N ILE A 38 4.17 12.39 3.83
CA ILE A 38 4.75 12.99 2.61
C ILE A 38 3.64 13.62 1.76
N TYR A 39 2.68 12.82 1.30
CA TYR A 39 1.47 13.26 0.60
C TYR A 39 0.38 12.19 0.70
N ASP A 40 -0.88 12.59 0.57
CA ASP A 40 -2.04 11.71 0.41
C ASP A 40 -2.65 11.80 -0.99
N GLY A 41 -3.48 10.80 -1.29
CA GLY A 41 -3.91 10.54 -2.64
C GLY A 41 -5.06 9.56 -2.77
N PHE A 42 -5.32 9.24 -4.03
CA PHE A 42 -6.30 8.25 -4.45
C PHE A 42 -5.58 7.06 -5.08
N VAL A 43 -5.98 5.84 -4.73
CA VAL A 43 -5.43 4.64 -5.37
C VAL A 43 -5.95 4.57 -6.79
N ALA A 44 -5.05 4.26 -7.72
CA ALA A 44 -5.38 4.19 -9.14
C ALA A 44 -4.63 3.05 -9.84
N GLY A 45 -5.15 2.61 -10.98
CA GLY A 45 -4.51 1.61 -11.84
C GLY A 45 -5.21 1.49 -13.19
N SER A 46 -4.82 0.52 -14.01
CA SER A 46 -5.60 0.18 -15.22
C SER A 46 -6.99 -0.38 -14.90
N HIS A 47 -7.96 -0.07 -15.77
CA HIS A 47 -9.33 -0.60 -15.71
C HIS A 47 -9.35 -2.13 -15.78
N TYR A 48 -10.30 -2.75 -15.07
CA TYR A 48 -10.36 -4.20 -14.93
C TYR A 48 -10.58 -4.99 -16.24
N THR A 49 -11.20 -4.38 -17.26
CA THR A 49 -11.40 -5.00 -18.58
C THR A 49 -10.25 -4.75 -19.55
N HIS A 50 -9.29 -3.88 -19.21
CA HIS A 50 -8.17 -3.57 -20.10
C HIS A 50 -7.07 -4.62 -19.97
N THR A 51 -6.53 -5.07 -21.11
CA THR A 51 -5.43 -6.04 -21.17
C THR A 51 -4.03 -5.39 -21.08
N GLY A 52 -3.97 -4.06 -21.10
CA GLY A 52 -2.72 -3.27 -21.08
C GLY A 52 -2.74 -2.15 -20.04
N SER A 53 -1.89 -1.12 -20.25
CA SER A 53 -1.53 -0.09 -19.26
C SER A 53 -0.63 -0.67 -18.15
N GLY A 54 -0.80 -0.28 -16.89
CA GLY A 54 0.03 -0.72 -15.75
C GLY A 54 -0.61 -1.82 -14.89
N VAL A 55 0.22 -2.78 -14.44
CA VAL A 55 -0.19 -3.85 -13.50
C VAL A 55 -0.17 -3.39 -12.04
N ASN A 56 0.63 -2.38 -11.72
CA ASN A 56 0.75 -1.87 -10.36
C ASN A 56 -0.42 -0.93 -10.01
N TYR A 57 -0.67 -0.78 -8.71
CA TYR A 57 -1.44 0.32 -8.19
C TYR A 57 -0.53 1.52 -7.95
N LEU A 58 -1.08 2.72 -8.06
CA LEU A 58 -0.40 3.99 -7.80
C LEU A 58 -1.17 4.77 -6.75
N CYS A 59 -0.44 5.51 -5.92
CA CYS A 59 -1.04 6.53 -5.08
C CYS A 59 -0.96 7.88 -5.81
N LEU A 60 -2.06 8.30 -6.44
CA LEU A 60 -2.09 9.58 -7.17
C LEU A 60 -2.34 10.71 -6.19
N SER A 61 -1.45 11.71 -6.18
CA SER A 61 -1.59 12.87 -5.31
C SER A 61 -2.93 13.58 -5.52
N LYS A 62 -3.54 14.06 -4.42
CA LYS A 62 -4.71 14.95 -4.46
C LYS A 62 -4.41 16.31 -5.11
N GLU A 63 -3.14 16.66 -5.31
CA GLU A 63 -2.69 17.94 -5.88
C GLU A 63 -1.97 17.76 -7.24
N PRO A 64 -2.65 17.27 -8.30
CA PRO A 64 -2.02 17.04 -9.59
C PRO A 64 -1.51 18.36 -10.21
N ARG A 65 -0.33 18.28 -10.86
CA ARG A 65 0.26 19.38 -11.64
C ARG A 65 0.34 18.97 -13.10
N TRP A 66 -0.23 19.78 -13.98
CA TRP A 66 -0.30 19.50 -15.41
C TRP A 66 0.74 20.32 -16.17
N ALA A 67 1.36 19.71 -17.19
CA ALA A 67 2.16 20.45 -18.17
C ALA A 67 1.25 21.28 -19.09
N ASN A 68 1.79 22.36 -19.67
CA ASN A 68 1.03 23.22 -20.59
C ASN A 68 0.63 22.48 -21.88
N GLY A 69 -0.57 22.75 -22.39
CA GLY A 69 -1.10 22.22 -23.65
C GLY A 69 -2.26 21.24 -23.46
N ASN A 70 -2.96 20.91 -24.55
CA ASN A 70 -4.02 19.91 -24.59
C ASN A 70 -3.58 18.75 -25.49
N PRO A 71 -2.96 17.69 -24.94
CA PRO A 71 -2.46 16.59 -25.76
C PRO A 71 -3.62 15.83 -26.40
N THR A 72 -3.60 15.69 -27.73
CA THR A 72 -4.54 14.84 -28.48
C THR A 72 -3.86 13.51 -28.79
N ALA A 73 -3.73 12.65 -27.78
CA ALA A 73 -3.11 11.34 -27.91
C ALA A 73 -4.19 10.23 -27.93
N SER A 74 -4.16 9.36 -28.94
CA SER A 74 -5.14 8.28 -29.14
C SER A 74 -4.60 6.87 -28.85
N SER A 75 -3.30 6.73 -28.59
CA SER A 75 -2.63 5.46 -28.26
C SER A 75 -1.84 5.64 -26.97
N VAL A 76 -2.53 5.62 -25.84
CA VAL A 76 -1.99 5.96 -24.52
C VAL A 76 -2.28 4.88 -23.48
N GLY A 77 -1.48 4.84 -22.43
CA GLY A 77 -1.87 4.16 -21.19
C GLY A 77 -2.99 4.95 -20.52
N ILE A 78 -4.01 4.24 -20.03
CA ILE A 78 -5.15 4.82 -19.31
C ILE A 78 -5.05 4.43 -17.85
N ILE A 79 -5.30 5.39 -16.97
CA ILE A 79 -5.34 5.23 -15.51
C ILE A 79 -6.74 5.57 -15.01
N HIS A 80 -7.25 4.73 -14.10
CA HIS A 80 -8.58 4.83 -13.49
C HIS A 80 -8.41 4.85 -11.97
N GLY A 81 -9.34 5.52 -11.28
CA GLY A 81 -9.48 5.39 -9.82
C GLY A 81 -9.75 3.94 -9.41
N SER A 82 -9.54 3.65 -8.13
CA SER A 82 -9.74 2.31 -7.58
C SER A 82 -10.86 2.28 -6.57
N GLU A 83 -11.61 1.17 -6.56
CA GLU A 83 -12.76 0.96 -5.70
C GLU A 83 -12.61 -0.35 -4.93
N TYR A 84 -13.23 -0.39 -3.74
CA TYR A 84 -13.32 -1.60 -2.94
C TYR A 84 -14.43 -2.53 -3.43
N GLU A 85 -14.10 -3.79 -3.60
CA GLU A 85 -15.00 -4.86 -3.99
C GLU A 85 -15.13 -5.89 -2.87
N THR A 86 -15.81 -5.47 -1.80
CA THR A 86 -15.77 -6.15 -0.49
C THR A 86 -17.08 -6.84 -0.10
N SER A 87 -18.19 -6.57 -0.80
CA SER A 87 -19.52 -7.11 -0.46
C SER A 87 -19.56 -8.63 -0.33
N SER A 88 -18.85 -9.34 -1.20
CA SER A 88 -18.78 -10.81 -1.21
C SER A 88 -18.10 -11.44 0.00
N ALA A 89 -17.32 -10.68 0.77
CA ALA A 89 -16.56 -11.18 1.93
C ALA A 89 -17.30 -11.04 3.26
N ASN A 90 -18.47 -10.37 3.29
CA ASN A 90 -19.23 -10.05 4.51
C ASN A 90 -18.43 -9.28 5.58
N ILE A 91 -17.33 -8.63 5.18
CA ILE A 91 -16.55 -7.67 5.97
C ILE A 91 -16.33 -6.43 5.12
N TRP A 92 -16.15 -5.27 5.76
CA TRP A 92 -15.98 -4.00 5.05
C TRP A 92 -17.09 -3.69 4.04
N THR A 93 -18.31 -4.14 4.30
CA THR A 93 -19.47 -3.90 3.43
C THR A 93 -19.75 -2.42 3.25
N HIS A 94 -19.44 -1.60 4.25
CA HIS A 94 -19.54 -0.14 4.20
C HIS A 94 -18.49 0.54 3.31
N LEU A 95 -17.43 -0.18 2.90
CA LEU A 95 -16.42 0.32 1.98
C LEU A 95 -16.74 -0.02 0.52
N HIS A 96 -17.63 -0.97 0.26
CA HIS A 96 -17.94 -1.42 -1.09
C HIS A 96 -18.34 -0.26 -2.01
N ASP A 97 -17.85 -0.25 -3.25
CA ASP A 97 -18.10 0.76 -4.29
C ASP A 97 -17.63 2.17 -3.91
N ASN A 98 -16.77 2.28 -2.90
CA ASN A 98 -16.17 3.55 -2.53
C ASN A 98 -14.70 3.58 -2.97
N GLU A 99 -14.23 4.78 -3.31
CA GLU A 99 -12.86 4.99 -3.73
C GLU A 99 -11.86 4.78 -2.58
N VAL A 100 -10.69 4.27 -2.94
CA VAL A 100 -9.66 3.86 -1.98
C VAL A 100 -8.65 4.99 -1.77
N PRO A 101 -8.46 5.48 -0.52
CA PRO A 101 -7.43 6.48 -0.23
C PRO A 101 -6.06 5.81 -0.07
N CYS A 102 -5.01 6.62 -0.17
CA CYS A 102 -3.65 6.19 0.12
C CYS A 102 -2.79 7.36 0.59
N THR A 103 -1.70 7.03 1.28
CA THR A 103 -0.72 8.02 1.72
C THR A 103 0.70 7.48 1.57
N ALA A 104 1.59 8.31 1.05
CA ALA A 104 3.02 8.04 1.08
C ALA A 104 3.60 8.46 2.43
N CYS A 105 4.28 7.52 3.09
CA CYS A 105 4.84 7.68 4.42
C CYS A 105 6.35 7.48 4.42
N ARG A 106 7.04 8.23 5.27
CA ARG A 106 8.48 8.09 5.53
C ARG A 106 8.71 7.39 6.88
N SER A 107 9.31 6.21 6.84
CA SER A 107 9.79 5.48 8.02
C SER A 107 11.27 5.80 8.32
N ARG A 108 11.74 5.39 9.51
CA ARG A 108 13.14 5.55 9.95
C ARG A 108 14.10 4.45 9.45
N GLY A 109 13.55 3.32 9.01
CA GLY A 109 14.30 2.15 8.53
C GLY A 109 13.63 1.50 7.33
N PRO A 110 14.33 0.60 6.60
CA PRO A 110 13.79 -0.10 5.45
C PRO A 110 12.44 -0.73 5.74
N THR A 111 11.54 -0.68 4.76
CA THR A 111 10.18 -1.22 4.87
C THR A 111 9.98 -2.45 4.00
N MET A 112 9.12 -3.35 4.45
CA MET A 112 8.68 -4.51 3.68
C MET A 112 7.25 -4.90 4.03
N MET A 113 6.53 -5.44 3.04
CA MET A 113 5.26 -6.13 3.25
C MET A 113 5.51 -7.63 3.50
N ILE A 114 4.90 -8.18 4.54
CA ILE A 114 4.86 -9.61 4.83
C ILE A 114 3.44 -10.12 4.57
N PRO A 115 3.18 -10.81 3.45
CA PRO A 115 1.88 -11.43 3.19
C PRO A 115 1.69 -12.68 4.07
N GLY A 116 0.45 -12.91 4.51
CA GLY A 116 0.08 -14.05 5.37
C GLY A 116 0.33 -13.84 6.87
N ARG A 117 0.70 -12.63 7.30
CA ARG A 117 0.84 -12.27 8.72
C ARG A 117 0.25 -10.89 8.95
N ASN A 118 -0.33 -10.67 10.12
CA ASN A 118 -0.75 -9.34 10.60
C ASN A 118 0.18 -8.78 11.68
N ILE A 119 1.33 -9.43 11.90
CA ILE A 119 2.36 -9.03 12.86
C ILE A 119 3.74 -9.14 12.20
N CYS A 120 4.67 -8.31 12.65
CA CYS A 120 6.07 -8.37 12.20
C CYS A 120 6.86 -9.49 12.90
N TYR A 121 8.05 -9.80 12.39
CA TYR A 121 9.02 -10.63 13.12
C TYR A 121 9.70 -9.81 14.22
N GLU A 122 10.35 -10.51 15.15
CA GLU A 122 11.19 -9.86 16.17
C GLU A 122 12.25 -8.96 15.50
N GLY A 123 12.52 -7.79 16.09
CA GLY A 123 13.41 -6.77 15.53
C GLY A 123 12.80 -5.93 14.39
N TRP A 124 11.50 -6.06 14.13
CA TRP A 124 10.77 -5.24 13.17
C TRP A 124 9.61 -4.52 13.84
N LYS A 125 9.48 -3.23 13.56
CA LYS A 125 8.35 -2.40 13.98
C LYS A 125 7.19 -2.63 13.01
N LEU A 126 5.99 -2.83 13.54
CA LEU A 126 4.77 -2.77 12.76
C LEU A 126 4.44 -1.32 12.41
N GLU A 127 4.36 -1.01 11.12
CA GLU A 127 3.81 0.28 10.66
C GLU A 127 2.29 0.17 10.58
N TYR A 128 1.77 -0.83 9.87
CA TYR A 128 0.34 -1.18 9.88
C TYR A 128 0.11 -2.64 9.45
N HIS A 129 -1.09 -3.16 9.64
CA HIS A 129 -1.51 -4.47 9.14
C HIS A 129 -2.88 -4.40 8.50
N GLY A 130 -3.25 -5.42 7.75
CA GLY A 130 -4.60 -5.56 7.24
C GLY A 130 -4.75 -6.78 6.35
N TYR A 131 -5.36 -6.59 5.19
CA TYR A 131 -5.66 -7.67 4.25
C TYR A 131 -4.93 -7.49 2.92
N LEU A 132 -4.46 -8.60 2.37
CA LEU A 132 -3.90 -8.64 1.04
C LEU A 132 -5.05 -8.49 0.03
N MET A 133 -4.94 -7.52 -0.87
CA MET A 133 -5.94 -7.23 -1.89
C MET A 133 -5.31 -7.11 -3.28
N THR A 134 -6.09 -7.42 -4.31
CA THR A 134 -5.69 -7.35 -5.73
C THR A 134 -6.94 -7.38 -6.65
N SER A 135 -6.77 -7.44 -7.97
CA SER A 135 -7.88 -7.61 -8.92
C SER A 135 -8.54 -8.99 -8.82
N TYR A 136 -9.83 -9.07 -9.17
CA TYR A 136 -10.52 -10.34 -9.34
C TYR A 136 -9.82 -11.23 -10.37
N HIS A 137 -9.70 -12.52 -10.05
CA HIS A 137 -8.92 -13.49 -10.83
C HIS A 137 -9.41 -13.74 -12.26
N ALA A 138 -10.63 -13.32 -12.62
CA ALA A 138 -11.17 -13.45 -13.98
C ALA A 138 -11.15 -12.12 -14.77
N HIS A 139 -10.54 -11.06 -14.24
CA HIS A 139 -10.34 -9.81 -14.97
C HIS A 139 -9.30 -9.95 -16.07
N ALA A 140 -9.37 -9.06 -17.08
CA ALA A 140 -8.57 -9.17 -18.29
C ALA A 140 -7.08 -8.87 -18.06
N GLY A 141 -6.79 -7.92 -17.16
CA GLY A 141 -5.45 -7.54 -16.75
C GLY A 141 -5.15 -8.00 -15.32
N SER A 142 -3.92 -8.45 -15.08
CA SER A 142 -3.43 -8.77 -13.74
C SER A 142 -3.08 -7.52 -12.95
N LYS A 143 -3.22 -7.60 -11.63
CA LYS A 143 -2.71 -6.60 -10.68
C LYS A 143 -1.67 -7.17 -9.73
N GLU A 144 -0.83 -6.28 -9.21
CA GLU A 144 0.00 -6.63 -8.06
C GLU A 144 -0.85 -6.87 -6.80
N PHE A 145 -0.23 -7.41 -5.77
CA PHE A 145 -0.85 -7.57 -4.45
C PHE A 145 -0.40 -6.42 -3.55
N ILE A 146 -1.37 -5.74 -2.92
CA ILE A 146 -1.08 -4.68 -1.94
C ILE A 146 -1.67 -5.03 -0.57
N CYS A 147 -1.07 -4.46 0.47
CA CYS A 147 -1.58 -4.57 1.84
C CYS A 147 -2.48 -3.38 2.15
N VAL A 148 -3.79 -3.61 2.29
CA VAL A 148 -4.76 -2.57 2.65
C VAL A 148 -5.02 -2.64 4.15
N ASP A 149 -4.94 -1.49 4.83
CA ASP A 149 -5.06 -1.39 6.29
C ASP A 149 -6.36 -2.03 6.83
N SER A 150 -6.29 -2.71 7.97
CA SER A 150 -7.44 -3.27 8.69
C SER A 150 -8.53 -2.23 9.03
N ASP A 151 -8.10 -0.99 9.28
CA ASP A 151 -8.94 0.16 9.60
C ASP A 151 -9.10 1.09 8.38
N ALA A 152 -9.19 0.49 7.18
CA ALA A 152 -9.34 1.21 5.93
C ALA A 152 -10.54 2.17 5.94
N THR A 153 -10.36 3.31 5.28
CA THR A 153 -11.37 4.35 5.11
C THR A 153 -11.76 4.52 3.64
N VAL A 154 -12.81 5.30 3.43
CA VAL A 154 -13.25 5.78 2.13
C VAL A 154 -12.50 7.07 1.78
N ALA A 155 -12.13 7.24 0.50
CA ALA A 155 -11.50 8.46 0.04
C ALA A 155 -12.48 9.65 0.09
N GLU A 156 -11.92 10.83 0.36
CA GLU A 156 -12.69 12.08 0.34
C GLU A 156 -13.37 12.30 -1.02
N GLY A 157 -14.65 12.70 -1.00
CA GLY A 157 -15.42 12.94 -2.21
C GLY A 157 -16.00 11.69 -2.87
N SER A 158 -15.77 10.51 -2.29
CA SER A 158 -16.48 9.29 -2.69
C SER A 158 -17.98 9.49 -2.62
N ASN A 159 -18.68 9.00 -3.65
CA ASN A 159 -20.13 9.10 -3.76
C ASN A 159 -20.82 7.73 -3.69
N SER A 160 -20.08 6.65 -3.41
CA SER A 160 -20.58 5.27 -3.35
C SER A 160 -21.33 4.83 -4.62
N GLY A 161 -21.03 5.42 -5.77
CA GLY A 161 -21.49 4.93 -7.06
C GLY A 161 -20.47 3.96 -7.64
N ASP A 162 -20.93 2.83 -8.16
CA ASP A 162 -20.13 1.91 -8.98
C ASP A 162 -19.62 2.67 -10.23
N GLN A 163 -18.43 3.26 -10.09
CA GLN A 163 -17.78 4.05 -11.11
C GLN A 163 -16.80 3.22 -11.93
N THR A 164 -16.73 1.91 -11.71
CA THR A 164 -15.94 0.91 -12.44
C THR A 164 -14.51 1.37 -12.80
N GLY A 165 -13.51 0.82 -12.12
CA GLY A 165 -12.13 1.23 -12.37
C GLY A 165 -11.09 0.14 -12.20
N ALA A 166 -10.05 0.48 -11.44
CA ALA A 166 -9.07 -0.47 -10.95
C ALA A 166 -9.59 -1.10 -9.65
N LEU A 167 -10.14 -2.30 -9.73
CA LEU A 167 -10.88 -2.87 -8.60
C LEU A 167 -9.98 -3.59 -7.58
N LEU A 168 -10.35 -3.54 -6.30
CA LEU A 168 -9.65 -4.19 -5.18
C LEU A 168 -10.55 -5.22 -4.47
N TYR A 169 -10.21 -6.49 -4.65
CA TYR A 169 -10.83 -7.65 -4.02
C TYR A 169 -9.91 -8.23 -2.96
N PHE A 170 -10.50 -8.84 -1.92
CA PHE A 170 -9.74 -9.63 -0.98
C PHE A 170 -9.09 -10.86 -1.64
N VAL A 171 -7.90 -11.21 -1.16
CA VAL A 171 -7.22 -12.45 -1.54
C VAL A 171 -7.57 -13.55 -0.55
N LYS A 172 -8.01 -14.71 -1.04
CA LYS A 172 -8.23 -15.91 -0.22
C LYS A 172 -7.21 -17.01 -0.51
N ALA A 173 -6.88 -17.80 0.50
CA ALA A 173 -6.05 -18.99 0.35
C ALA A 173 -6.79 -20.08 -0.42
N VAL A 174 -6.10 -20.76 -1.34
CA VAL A 174 -6.58 -21.98 -2.00
C VAL A 174 -5.59 -23.10 -1.71
N CYS A 175 -6.03 -24.13 -1.01
CA CYS A 175 -5.18 -25.27 -0.67
C CYS A 175 -4.82 -26.11 -1.90
N GLY A 176 -3.65 -26.75 -1.87
CA GLY A 176 -3.11 -27.53 -2.97
C GLY A 176 -1.59 -27.42 -2.93
N SER A 177 -0.99 -26.74 -3.90
CA SER A 177 0.43 -26.35 -3.84
C SER A 177 0.71 -25.39 -2.66
N LEU A 178 -0.29 -24.60 -2.25
CA LEU A 178 -0.25 -23.89 -0.97
C LEU A 178 -0.52 -24.89 0.16
N LYS A 179 0.44 -24.99 1.09
CA LYS A 179 0.36 -25.92 2.22
C LYS A 179 -0.76 -25.50 3.19
N CYS A 180 -1.68 -26.42 3.45
CA CYS A 180 -2.72 -26.29 4.46
C CYS A 180 -2.67 -27.51 5.39
N PRO A 181 -2.16 -27.41 6.63
CA PRO A 181 -1.58 -26.23 7.31
C PRO A 181 -0.20 -25.79 6.76
N PRO A 182 0.29 -24.56 7.04
CA PRO A 182 -0.22 -23.62 8.05
C PRO A 182 -1.31 -22.67 7.55
N TYR A 183 -1.58 -22.61 6.24
CA TYR A 183 -2.72 -21.84 5.75
C TYR A 183 -4.03 -22.60 5.96
N ASP A 184 -5.12 -21.86 6.00
CA ASP A 184 -6.48 -22.40 6.04
C ASP A 184 -7.20 -22.03 4.75
N GLY A 185 -7.77 -23.04 4.09
CA GLY A 185 -8.42 -22.89 2.79
C GLY A 185 -9.61 -21.95 2.88
N ASN A 186 -9.78 -21.12 1.86
CA ASN A 186 -10.84 -20.11 1.75
C ASN A 186 -10.79 -18.99 2.80
N LYS A 187 -9.77 -18.92 3.67
CA LYS A 187 -9.56 -17.76 4.55
C LYS A 187 -8.89 -16.62 3.78
N LEU A 188 -9.25 -15.40 4.15
CA LEU A 188 -8.60 -14.20 3.61
C LEU A 188 -7.16 -14.10 4.09
N ILE A 189 -6.27 -13.70 3.20
CA ILE A 189 -4.84 -13.54 3.48
C ILE A 189 -4.63 -12.18 4.13
N THR A 190 -4.08 -12.17 5.35
CA THR A 190 -3.67 -10.94 6.03
C THR A 190 -2.31 -10.46 5.53
N CYS A 191 -1.91 -9.25 5.90
CA CYS A 191 -0.60 -8.69 5.59
C CYS A 191 -0.16 -7.72 6.68
N ALA A 192 1.14 -7.52 6.79
CA ALA A 192 1.77 -6.56 7.69
C ALA A 192 2.82 -5.78 6.94
N VAL A 193 2.80 -4.45 7.05
CA VAL A 193 3.90 -3.61 6.60
C VAL A 193 4.78 -3.28 7.80
N CYS A 194 6.03 -3.66 7.70
CA CYS A 194 7.01 -3.62 8.76
C CYS A 194 8.16 -2.71 8.39
N SER A 195 8.72 -2.00 9.36
CA SER A 195 9.98 -1.27 9.21
C SER A 195 11.05 -1.82 10.16
N GLN A 196 12.30 -1.83 9.72
CA GLN A 196 13.38 -2.32 10.57
C GLN A 196 13.61 -1.34 11.73
N THR A 197 13.57 -1.84 12.97
CA THR A 197 14.04 -1.06 14.12
C THR A 197 15.55 -1.03 14.06
N LYS A 198 16.15 0.17 13.98
CA LYS A 198 17.60 0.33 14.10
C LYS A 198 18.07 -0.14 15.47
#